data_AF-A0A9R0J990-F1
#
_entry.id   AF-A0A9R0J990-F1
#
_cell.length_a   1.000
_cell.length_b   1.000
_cell.length_c   1.000
_cell.angle_alpha   90.00
_cell.angle_beta   90.00
_cell.angle_gamma   90.00
#
_symmetry.space_group_name_H-M   'P 1'
#
loop_
_entity.id
_entity.type
_entity.pdbx_description
1 polymer ?
#
loop_
_entity_poly.entity_id
_entity_poly.type
_entity_poly.pdbx_seq_one_letter_code
_entity_poly.pdbx_strand_id
1 'polypeptide(L)'
;MMCLFHEHTFAFDNSQIGFVCPEAMSSSRIKANPQAASMYLKVVFNAEIEKEKKGDPNITKWFLIPYHQEAYQVYKFNDGICPNRATMQGLKGFHVKCAQQVGARECGYYVMKFMHEIVTLHHNTDERLDNAYTPRNAPYTDEEIDVVREQWAKFFTTEYLFT
;
A
#
# COMPACT_ATOMS: atom_id res chain seq x y z
N MET A 1 -2.23 -8.93 -5.76
CA MET A 1 -3.37 -8.20 -5.16
C MET A 1 -2.80 -7.12 -4.24
N MET A 2 -3.41 -5.93 -4.16
CA MET A 2 -2.96 -4.87 -3.24
C MET A 2 -4.01 -4.68 -2.14
N CYS A 3 -3.59 -4.33 -0.93
CA CYS A 3 -4.49 -4.03 0.18
C CYS A 3 -4.12 -2.67 0.72
N LEU A 4 -5.15 -1.86 0.90
CA LEU A 4 -5.04 -0.52 1.40
C LEU A 4 -5.59 -0.57 2.84
N PHE A 5 -4.74 -0.25 3.81
CA PHE A 5 -5.19 -0.14 5.20
C PHE A 5 -5.63 1.28 5.46
N HIS A 6 -6.87 1.41 5.92
CA HIS A 6 -7.52 2.67 6.23
C HIS A 6 -8.22 2.61 7.59
N GLU A 7 -8.31 3.77 8.23
CA GLU A 7 -9.22 4.07 9.32
C GLU A 7 -10.44 4.82 8.77
N HIS A 8 -11.63 4.22 8.82
CA HIS A 8 -12.88 4.59 8.11
C HIS A 8 -13.43 6.03 8.24
N THR A 9 -12.72 6.93 8.90
CA THR A 9 -13.20 8.24 9.35
C THR A 9 -12.59 9.43 8.60
N PHE A 10 -11.55 9.23 7.77
CA PHE A 10 -10.83 10.36 7.13
C PHE A 10 -10.93 10.35 5.59
N ALA A 11 -11.03 11.55 5.01
CA ALA A 11 -10.80 11.78 3.58
C ALA A 11 -9.36 11.38 3.19
N PHE A 12 -9.17 11.01 1.93
CA PHE A 12 -7.85 10.60 1.45
C PHE A 12 -6.91 11.80 1.38
N ASP A 13 -5.76 11.69 2.04
CA ASP A 13 -4.75 12.76 2.14
C ASP A 13 -3.38 12.19 1.77
N ASN A 14 -2.84 12.69 0.66
CA ASN A 14 -1.55 12.27 0.13
C ASN A 14 -0.37 12.60 1.03
N SER A 15 -0.50 13.57 1.93
CA SER A 15 0.57 13.97 2.84
C SER A 15 0.79 12.97 3.99
N GLN A 16 -0.17 12.05 4.22
CA GLN A 16 -0.14 11.09 5.32
C GLN A 16 -0.15 9.63 4.84
N ILE A 17 0.44 9.38 3.66
CA ILE A 17 0.61 8.05 3.07
C ILE A 17 1.97 7.44 3.44
N GLY A 18 1.93 6.20 3.92
CA GLY A 18 3.09 5.35 4.12
C GLY A 18 3.11 4.20 3.12
N PHE A 19 4.31 3.88 2.65
CA PHE A 19 4.55 2.78 1.73
C PHE A 19 5.21 1.63 2.48
N VAL A 20 4.61 0.46 2.40
CA VAL A 20 5.23 -0.75 2.92
C VAL A 20 6.16 -1.36 1.87
N CYS A 21 7.36 -1.75 2.29
CA CYS A 21 8.39 -2.31 1.43
C CYS A 21 7.87 -3.49 0.59
N PRO A 22 7.85 -3.37 -0.76
CA PRO A 22 7.36 -4.43 -1.63
C PRO A 22 8.18 -5.71 -1.55
N GLU A 23 9.49 -5.60 -1.33
CA GLU A 23 10.36 -6.76 -1.19
C GLU A 23 9.98 -7.56 0.06
N ALA A 24 9.89 -6.90 1.22
CA ALA A 24 9.51 -7.52 2.49
C ALA A 24 8.14 -8.21 2.42
N MET A 25 7.24 -7.67 1.60
CA MET A 25 5.89 -8.19 1.39
C MET A 25 5.72 -8.99 0.09
N SER A 26 6.82 -9.40 -0.55
CA SER A 26 6.75 -10.19 -1.79
C SER A 26 6.17 -11.58 -1.54
N SER A 27 5.42 -12.12 -2.50
CA SER A 27 4.82 -13.46 -2.38
C SER A 27 5.88 -14.54 -2.12
N SER A 28 7.05 -14.44 -2.75
CA SER A 28 8.16 -15.38 -2.53
C SER A 28 8.67 -15.35 -1.09
N ARG A 29 8.91 -14.15 -0.52
CA ARG A 29 9.35 -14.03 0.88
C ARG A 29 8.28 -14.48 1.87
N ILE A 30 7.02 -14.15 1.61
CA ILE A 30 5.90 -14.54 2.47
C ILE A 30 5.73 -16.05 2.49
N LYS A 31 5.76 -16.71 1.33
CA LYS A 31 5.70 -18.18 1.25
C LYS A 31 6.89 -18.86 1.93
N ALA A 32 8.08 -18.26 1.84
CA ALA A 32 9.28 -18.79 2.49
C ALA A 32 9.25 -18.62 4.01
N ASN A 33 8.79 -17.47 4.51
CA ASN A 33 8.73 -17.17 5.94
C ASN A 33 7.61 -16.14 6.24
N PRO A 34 6.36 -16.61 6.47
CA PRO A 34 5.24 -15.74 6.79
C PRO A 34 5.44 -14.95 8.09
N GLN A 35 6.17 -15.51 9.06
CA GLN A 35 6.44 -14.89 10.35
C GLN A 35 7.34 -13.67 10.21
N ALA A 36 8.33 -13.70 9.32
CA ALA A 36 9.19 -12.55 9.05
C ALA A 36 8.40 -11.36 8.49
N ALA A 37 7.48 -11.61 7.56
CA ALA A 37 6.59 -10.57 7.03
C ALA A 37 5.65 -10.02 8.11
N SER A 38 5.09 -10.90 8.96
CA SER A 38 4.29 -10.52 10.12
C SER A 38 5.07 -9.65 11.11
N MET A 39 6.32 -10.01 11.41
CA MET A 39 7.18 -9.24 12.33
C MET A 39 7.55 -7.88 11.75
N TYR A 40 7.83 -7.83 10.45
CA TYR A 40 8.05 -6.57 9.73
C TYR A 40 6.84 -5.64 9.83
N LEU A 41 5.63 -6.14 9.56
CA LEU A 41 4.39 -5.36 9.73
C LEU A 41 4.22 -4.86 11.17
N LYS A 42 4.52 -5.70 12.16
CA LYS A 42 4.46 -5.31 13.58
C LYS A 42 5.40 -4.15 13.91
N VAL A 43 6.61 -4.15 13.36
CA VAL A 43 7.57 -3.05 13.55
C VAL A 43 7.05 -1.76 12.92
N VAL A 44 6.60 -1.81 11.66
CA VAL A 44 6.05 -0.65 10.94
C VAL A 44 4.86 -0.06 11.69
N PHE A 45 3.91 -0.91 12.09
CA PHE A 45 2.67 -0.47 12.74
C PHE A 45 2.88 0.00 14.17
N ASN A 46 3.74 -0.63 14.95
CA ASN A 46 4.06 -0.14 16.30
C ASN A 46 4.73 1.24 16.27
N ALA A 47 5.57 1.52 15.27
CA ALA A 47 6.19 2.84 15.14
C ALA A 47 5.13 3.94 15.00
N GLU A 48 4.09 3.72 14.19
CA GLU A 48 3.00 4.70 14.04
C GLU A 48 2.11 4.78 15.28
N ILE A 49 1.85 3.68 15.99
CA ILE A 49 1.14 3.70 17.28
C ILE A 49 1.88 4.58 18.30
N GLU A 50 3.21 4.49 18.35
CA GLU A 50 4.00 5.31 19.26
C GLU A 50 4.02 6.79 18.87
N LYS A 51 3.93 7.12 17.57
CA LYS A 51 3.73 8.50 17.11
C LYS A 51 2.35 9.03 17.52
N GLU A 52 1.29 8.22 17.33
CA GLU A 52 -0.08 8.54 17.71
C GLU A 52 -0.18 8.87 19.22
N LYS A 53 0.39 8.02 20.07
CA LYS A 53 0.43 8.24 21.54
C LYS A 53 1.11 9.55 21.95
N LYS A 54 2.08 10.01 21.16
CA LYS A 54 2.82 11.26 21.39
C LYS A 54 2.12 12.48 20.81
N GLY A 55 1.00 12.30 20.09
CA GLY A 55 0.32 13.37 19.39
C GLY A 55 1.14 13.94 18.23
N ASP A 56 1.97 13.12 17.58
CA ASP A 56 2.76 13.56 16.42
C ASP A 56 1.81 13.95 15.27
N PRO A 57 1.90 15.17 14.71
CA PRO A 57 1.06 15.56 13.58
C PRO A 57 1.39 14.79 12.29
N ASN A 58 2.58 14.20 12.19
CA ASN A 58 3.09 13.49 11.01
C ASN A 58 2.84 11.97 11.08
N ILE A 59 1.73 11.54 11.66
CA ILE A 59 1.32 10.13 11.62
C ILE A 59 0.93 9.70 10.21
N THR A 60 1.28 8.46 9.88
CA THR A 60 0.77 7.79 8.68
C THR A 60 -0.67 7.36 8.92
N LYS A 61 -1.60 7.87 8.11
CA LYS A 61 -3.02 7.47 8.15
C LYS A 61 -3.39 6.44 7.10
N TRP A 62 -2.61 6.36 6.03
CA TRP A 62 -2.88 5.50 4.88
C TRP A 62 -1.68 4.62 4.59
N PHE A 63 -1.88 3.31 4.56
CA PHE A 63 -0.82 2.39 4.13
C PHE A 63 -1.15 1.74 2.79
N LEU A 64 -0.25 1.94 1.83
CA LEU A 64 -0.25 1.21 0.57
C LEU A 64 0.63 -0.04 0.72
N ILE A 65 -0.01 -1.22 0.78
CA ILE A 65 0.67 -2.49 1.01
C ILE A 65 0.48 -3.42 -0.20
N PRO A 66 1.56 -3.79 -0.91
CA PRO A 66 1.50 -4.90 -1.87
C PRO A 66 1.13 -6.17 -1.08
N TYR A 67 -0.06 -6.69 -1.34
CA TYR A 67 -0.74 -7.58 -0.41
C TYR A 67 -0.59 -9.04 -0.78
N HIS A 68 -0.23 -9.83 0.23
CA HIS A 68 -0.45 -11.27 0.23
C HIS A 68 -1.35 -11.60 1.42
N GLN A 69 -2.45 -12.28 1.14
CA GLN A 69 -3.45 -12.62 2.15
C GLN A 69 -2.86 -13.38 3.34
N GLU A 70 -1.95 -14.31 3.07
CA GLU A 70 -1.30 -15.13 4.10
C GLU A 70 -0.52 -14.29 5.12
N ALA A 71 0.22 -13.25 4.70
CA ALA A 71 1.00 -12.44 5.64
C ALA A 71 0.12 -11.66 6.61
N TYR A 72 -1.01 -11.13 6.12
CA TYR A 72 -1.95 -10.43 7.01
C TYR A 72 -2.71 -11.38 7.93
N GLN A 73 -3.05 -12.58 7.45
CA GLN A 73 -3.65 -13.61 8.30
C GLN A 73 -2.71 -14.01 9.44
N VAL A 74 -1.43 -14.25 9.14
CA VAL A 74 -0.41 -14.55 10.15
C VAL A 74 -0.20 -13.36 11.10
N TYR A 75 -0.19 -12.13 10.57
CA TYR A 75 -0.13 -10.92 11.39
C TYR A 75 -1.28 -10.85 12.41
N LYS A 76 -2.52 -11.09 11.97
CA LYS A 76 -3.70 -11.08 12.84
C LYS A 76 -3.72 -12.23 13.83
N PHE A 77 -3.28 -13.43 13.41
CA PHE A 77 -3.16 -14.58 14.29
C PHE A 77 -2.16 -14.34 15.43
N ASN A 78 -1.09 -13.57 15.18
CA ASN A 78 -0.07 -13.23 16.16
C ASN A 78 -0.39 -11.95 16.96
N ASP A 79 -1.67 -11.66 17.20
CA ASP A 79 -2.14 -10.48 17.94
C ASP A 79 -1.62 -9.14 17.37
N GLY A 80 -1.44 -9.08 16.06
CA GLY A 80 -1.00 -7.88 15.35
C GLY A 80 -1.99 -6.70 15.51
N ILE A 81 -1.49 -5.60 16.06
CA ILE A 81 -2.25 -4.36 16.28
C ILE A 81 -2.01 -3.39 15.13
N CYS A 82 -3.05 -2.96 14.43
CA CYS A 82 -2.92 -1.90 13.42
C CYS A 82 -2.82 -0.52 14.11
N PRO A 83 -2.04 0.43 13.58
CA PRO A 83 -2.06 1.81 14.04
C PRO A 83 -3.43 2.43 13.70
N ASN A 84 -3.86 3.44 14.44
CA ASN A 84 -5.19 4.01 14.24
C ASN A 84 -6.18 3.54 15.31
N ARG A 85 -5.76 3.43 16.58
CA ARG A 85 -6.41 2.53 17.56
C ARG A 85 -7.71 3.09 18.16
N ALA A 86 -8.10 4.33 17.84
CA ALA A 86 -9.25 5.00 18.41
C ALA A 86 -10.59 4.29 18.15
N THR A 87 -10.67 3.41 17.15
CA THR A 87 -11.87 2.59 16.93
C THR A 87 -11.51 1.12 16.68
N MET A 88 -11.55 0.29 17.75
CA MET A 88 -11.62 -1.18 17.60
C MET A 88 -12.84 -1.65 16.76
N GLN A 89 -13.74 -0.74 16.38
CA GLN A 89 -14.88 -0.98 15.50
C GLN A 89 -14.64 -0.56 14.03
N GLY A 90 -13.46 -0.01 13.66
CA GLY A 90 -13.32 0.81 12.44
C GLY A 90 -12.15 0.50 11.49
N LEU A 91 -11.34 -0.54 11.71
CA LEU A 91 -10.30 -0.94 10.76
C LEU A 91 -10.76 -2.15 9.96
N LYS A 92 -11.61 -1.95 8.93
CA LYS A 92 -11.76 -2.96 7.87
C LYS A 92 -10.74 -2.64 6.78
N GLY A 93 -9.76 -3.53 6.62
CA GLY A 93 -9.03 -3.56 5.37
C GLY A 93 -10.04 -3.81 4.25
N PHE A 94 -10.16 -2.90 3.30
CA PHE A 94 -11.00 -3.12 2.13
C PHE A 94 -10.10 -3.65 1.01
N HIS A 95 -10.46 -4.84 0.52
CA HIS A 95 -9.74 -5.48 -0.57
C HIS A 95 -10.05 -4.74 -1.87
N VAL A 96 -9.05 -4.03 -2.37
CA VAL A 96 -9.18 -3.31 -3.62
C VAL A 96 -8.94 -4.29 -4.78
N LYS A 97 -9.98 -4.52 -5.59
CA LYS A 97 -9.82 -5.22 -6.86
C LYS A 97 -9.09 -4.30 -7.84
N CYS A 98 -7.89 -4.69 -8.24
CA CYS A 98 -7.04 -3.96 -9.16
C CYS A 98 -6.76 -4.77 -10.43
N ALA A 99 -6.22 -4.10 -11.46
CA ALA A 99 -5.80 -4.73 -12.70
C ALA A 99 -4.84 -5.90 -12.41
N GLN A 100 -5.14 -7.07 -12.96
CA GLN A 100 -4.28 -8.24 -12.84
C GLN A 100 -3.36 -8.33 -14.06
N GLN A 101 -2.08 -8.57 -13.83
CA GLN A 101 -1.14 -8.80 -14.92
C GLN A 101 -1.44 -10.11 -15.64
N VAL A 102 -1.26 -10.12 -16.95
CA VAL A 102 -1.36 -11.34 -17.77
C VAL A 102 -0.02 -12.09 -17.79
N GLY A 103 1.10 -11.35 -17.81
CA GLY A 103 2.46 -11.90 -17.86
C GLY A 103 3.07 -12.20 -16.49
N ALA A 104 4.32 -12.69 -16.46
CA ALA A 104 5.03 -13.06 -15.23
C ALA A 104 6.07 -12.04 -14.75
N ARG A 105 6.39 -11.00 -15.55
CA ARG A 105 7.56 -10.13 -15.34
C ARG A 105 7.23 -8.72 -14.85
N GLU A 106 5.98 -8.30 -14.97
CA GLU A 106 5.59 -6.89 -14.82
C GLU A 106 5.00 -6.55 -13.44
N CYS A 107 5.15 -7.43 -12.45
CA CYS A 107 4.44 -7.29 -11.18
C CYS A 107 4.84 -6.04 -10.40
N GLY A 108 6.11 -5.64 -10.49
CA GLY A 108 6.59 -4.38 -9.94
C GLY A 108 5.91 -3.18 -10.57
N TYR A 109 5.83 -3.13 -11.90
CA TYR A 109 5.22 -2.02 -12.62
C TYR A 109 3.70 -1.94 -12.43
N TYR A 110 3.01 -3.08 -12.32
CA TYR A 110 1.59 -3.11 -11.97
C TYR A 110 1.33 -2.52 -10.58
N VAL A 111 2.17 -2.84 -9.61
CA VAL A 111 2.09 -2.27 -8.25
C VAL A 111 2.36 -0.77 -8.29
N MET A 112 3.42 -0.33 -8.97
CA MET A 112 3.77 1.09 -9.10
C MET A 112 2.67 1.88 -9.81
N LYS A 113 2.14 1.36 -10.93
CA LYS A 113 1.05 1.98 -11.69
C LYS A 113 -0.19 2.16 -10.82
N PHE A 114 -0.59 1.12 -10.10
CA PHE A 114 -1.74 1.18 -9.22
C PHE A 114 -1.54 2.19 -8.09
N MET A 115 -0.38 2.19 -7.42
CA MET A 115 -0.08 3.17 -6.37
C MET A 115 -0.11 4.60 -6.93
N HIS A 116 0.44 4.81 -8.12
CA HIS A 116 0.42 6.10 -8.80
C HIS A 116 -1.01 6.54 -9.15
N GLU A 117 -1.88 5.64 -9.64
CA GLU A 117 -3.30 5.94 -9.90
C GLU A 117 -4.05 6.33 -8.63
N ILE A 118 -3.83 5.61 -7.52
CA ILE A 118 -4.46 5.96 -6.23
C ILE A 118 -4.06 7.37 -5.80
N VAL A 119 -2.76 7.66 -5.83
CA VAL A 119 -2.21 8.95 -5.41
C VAL A 119 -2.63 10.07 -6.36
N THR A 120 -2.76 9.83 -7.67
CA THR A 120 -3.08 10.90 -8.63
C THR A 120 -4.57 11.13 -8.84
N LEU A 121 -5.39 10.08 -8.83
CA LEU A 121 -6.83 10.20 -9.10
C LEU A 121 -7.64 10.59 -7.85
N HIS A 122 -7.17 10.21 -6.66
CA HIS A 122 -7.96 10.39 -5.43
C HIS A 122 -7.43 11.46 -4.48
N HIS A 123 -6.34 12.15 -4.82
CA HIS A 123 -5.68 13.13 -3.94
C HIS A 123 -6.53 14.29 -3.42
N ASN A 124 -7.59 14.66 -4.16
CA ASN A 124 -8.50 15.74 -3.80
C ASN A 124 -9.93 15.24 -3.59
N THR A 125 -10.10 13.94 -3.33
CA THR A 125 -11.44 13.39 -3.11
C THR A 125 -11.84 13.59 -1.65
N ASP A 126 -12.90 14.39 -1.43
CA ASP A 126 -13.53 14.55 -0.10
C ASP A 126 -14.26 13.29 0.36
N GLU A 127 -14.48 12.35 -0.56
CA GLU A 127 -15.09 11.05 -0.28
C GLU A 127 -14.06 10.03 0.21
N ARG A 128 -14.58 8.98 0.87
CA ARG A 128 -13.75 7.85 1.27
C ARG A 128 -13.28 7.07 0.04
N LEU A 129 -12.03 6.61 0.08
CA LEU A 129 -11.43 5.87 -1.03
C LEU A 129 -12.19 4.57 -1.38
N ASP A 130 -12.85 3.92 -0.42
CA ASP A 130 -13.68 2.74 -0.70
C ASP A 130 -14.97 3.04 -1.47
N ASN A 131 -15.45 4.28 -1.44
CA ASN A 131 -16.58 4.75 -2.26
C ASN A 131 -16.10 5.32 -3.60
N ALA A 132 -15.01 6.08 -3.58
CA ALA A 132 -14.48 6.77 -4.77
C ALA A 132 -13.76 5.83 -5.74
N TYR A 133 -13.14 4.77 -5.24
CA TYR A 133 -12.36 3.85 -6.06
C TYR A 133 -13.25 2.97 -6.91
N THR A 134 -13.04 3.01 -8.22
CA THR A 134 -13.70 2.09 -9.16
C THR A 134 -12.77 0.92 -9.50
N PRO A 135 -13.17 -0.33 -9.20
CA PRO A 135 -12.40 -1.52 -9.54
C PRO A 135 -12.05 -1.64 -11.01
N ARG A 136 -10.78 -1.91 -11.29
CA ARG A 136 -10.31 -2.22 -12.64
C ARG A 136 -10.12 -3.73 -12.80
N ASN A 137 -10.90 -4.33 -13.69
CA ASN A 137 -10.78 -5.77 -14.02
C ASN A 137 -9.87 -6.02 -15.22
N ALA A 138 -9.78 -5.07 -16.16
CA ALA A 138 -8.92 -5.19 -17.31
C ALA A 138 -7.44 -5.01 -16.90
N PRO A 139 -6.51 -5.81 -17.46
CA PRO A 139 -5.08 -5.56 -17.33
C PRO A 139 -4.71 -4.14 -17.77
N TYR A 140 -3.54 -3.66 -17.32
CA TYR A 140 -2.95 -2.48 -17.94
C TYR A 140 -2.45 -2.83 -19.33
N THR A 141 -2.62 -1.92 -20.28
CA THR A 141 -2.00 -2.07 -21.60
C THR A 141 -0.48 -1.86 -21.50
N ASP A 142 0.25 -2.31 -22.52
CA ASP A 142 1.70 -2.12 -22.56
C ASP A 142 2.05 -0.63 -22.54
N GLU A 143 1.28 0.22 -23.21
CA GLU A 143 1.47 1.68 -23.23
C GLU A 143 1.29 2.29 -21.83
N GLU A 144 0.29 1.84 -21.06
CA GLU A 144 0.07 2.34 -19.69
C GLU A 144 1.21 1.97 -18.74
N ILE A 145 1.84 0.81 -18.96
CA ILE A 145 3.01 0.34 -18.22
C ILE A 145 4.27 1.07 -18.69
N ASP A 146 4.43 1.31 -19.99
CA ASP A 146 5.57 2.05 -20.56
C ASP A 146 5.65 3.47 -20.02
N VAL A 147 4.51 4.15 -19.83
CA VAL A 147 4.46 5.46 -19.16
C VAL A 147 5.11 5.40 -17.77
N VAL A 148 4.82 4.36 -16.98
CA VAL A 148 5.39 4.19 -15.63
C VAL A 148 6.88 3.86 -15.71
N ARG A 149 7.29 3.00 -16.65
CA ARG A 149 8.70 2.69 -16.89
C ARG A 149 9.49 3.94 -17.19
N GLU A 150 8.99 4.79 -18.09
CA GLU A 150 9.65 6.03 -18.46
C GLU A 150 9.72 7.02 -17.30
N GLN A 151 8.64 7.20 -16.54
CA GLN A 151 8.63 8.08 -15.37
C GLN A 151 9.69 7.66 -14.35
N TRP A 152 9.76 6.36 -14.03
CA TRP A 152 10.77 5.82 -13.13
C TRP A 152 12.19 5.95 -13.69
N ALA A 153 12.38 5.66 -14.97
CA ALA A 153 13.68 5.79 -15.61
C ALA A 153 14.17 7.25 -15.58
N LYS A 154 13.29 8.21 -15.88
CA LYS A 154 13.59 9.65 -15.81
C LYS A 154 13.97 10.05 -14.39
N PHE A 155 13.15 9.71 -13.39
CA PHE A 155 13.43 10.01 -11.99
C PHE A 155 14.76 9.42 -11.52
N PHE A 156 14.99 8.14 -11.77
CA PHE A 156 16.23 7.47 -11.35
C PHE A 156 17.47 8.09 -11.99
N THR A 157 17.36 8.40 -13.28
CA THR A 157 18.44 9.01 -14.05
C THR A 157 18.78 10.41 -13.53
N THR A 158 17.77 11.23 -13.28
CA THR A 158 17.96 12.61 -12.79
C THR A 158 18.46 12.65 -11.35
N GLU A 159 17.91 11.84 -10.45
CA GLU A 159 18.14 11.98 -9.00
C GLU A 159 19.30 11.14 -8.47
N TYR A 160 19.69 10.06 -9.15
CA TYR A 160 20.67 9.11 -8.62
C TYR A 160 21.85 8.81 -9.55
N LEU A 161 21.72 9.04 -10.86
CA LEU A 161 22.81 8.79 -11.81
C LEU A 161 23.55 10.05 -12.24
N PHE A 162 22.86 11.18 -12.30
CA PHE A 162 23.43 12.48 -12.71
C PHE A 162 23.54 13.50 -11.57
N THR A 163 23.37 13.04 -10.32
CA THR A 163 23.73 13.76 -9.10
C THR A 163 25.16 13.45 -8.67
#